data_AF-A0A1V4EU72-F1
#
_entry.id   AF-A0A1V4EU72-F1
#
_cell.length_a   1.000
_cell.length_b   1.000
_cell.length_c   1.000
_cell.angle_alpha   90.00
_cell.angle_beta   90.00
_cell.angle_gamma   90.00
#
_symmetry.space_group_name_H-M   'P 1'
#
loop_
_entity.id
_entity.type
_entity.pdbx_description
1 polymer ?
#
loop_
_entity_poly.entity_id
_entity_poly.type
_entity_poly.pdbx_seq_one_letter_code
_entity_poly.pdbx_strand_id
1 'polypeptide(L)'
;MLLEERRALWRAIENEIAPQCAQIDELVDFNQEKVLNAFQAAHLSDAHLFGSTGYGYSDRGREQLDYVFARALGADRAIVRASIASGTHALSIAFFGLLRPGDELLYATGEPYDTLAPVIGLRGKGMGSLREFGVTFNSVSLTETGHLDLAGILAAVKPQTRVIAFQRSAGYAWRRALSIAELRLAFAALRRAHPHVFVLVDNCYGEFTEEKEPTDVGADVIVGSLIKNPGGGIAPTGGYIAGTNEAIEMISYRVTAPGIGSEAGSYENYRLFFQGLYLAPHVVGQALKGSVFAAALLAKNGYSCEPAADILPRDLVLKINLKTPERLLAFCRAIQANSPIDAHVRPEPWAMPGYEDPVIMAAGAFVQGSSLELSADGPLRSPYTVYLQGGLTYAHVKLAVTAAVDAMSSGNLT
;
A
#
# COMPACT_ATOMS: atom_id res chain seq x y z
N MET A 1 -13.07 8.74 29.95
CA MET A 1 -14.49 8.53 29.61
C MET A 1 -15.01 7.20 30.17
N LEU A 2 -16.19 7.21 30.80
CA LEU A 2 -16.85 5.98 31.27
C LEU A 2 -17.22 5.07 30.08
N LEU A 3 -17.38 3.76 30.30
CA LEU A 3 -17.65 2.81 29.20
C LEU A 3 -18.95 3.13 28.45
N GLU A 4 -20.01 3.52 29.15
CA GLU A 4 -21.31 3.84 28.54
C GLU A 4 -21.26 5.12 27.71
N GLU A 5 -20.57 6.16 28.19
CA GLU A 5 -20.35 7.40 27.43
C GLU A 5 -19.60 7.13 26.13
N ARG A 6 -18.57 6.28 26.20
CA ARG A 6 -17.77 5.86 25.04
C ARG A 6 -18.63 5.13 24.01
N ARG A 7 -19.45 4.19 24.45
CA ARG A 7 -20.35 3.44 23.57
C ARG A 7 -21.42 4.34 22.95
N ALA A 8 -21.94 5.31 23.71
CA ALA A 8 -22.88 6.31 23.19
C ALA A 8 -22.23 7.19 22.10
N LEU A 9 -20.99 7.67 22.33
CA LEU A 9 -20.21 8.40 21.32
C LEU A 9 -20.00 7.55 20.07
N TRP A 10 -19.59 6.29 20.22
CA TRP A 10 -19.38 5.39 19.08
C TRP A 10 -20.65 5.19 18.27
N ARG A 11 -21.79 4.91 18.92
CA ARG A 11 -23.08 4.76 18.23
C ARG A 11 -23.47 6.02 17.46
N ALA A 12 -23.24 7.21 18.04
CA ALA A 12 -23.54 8.46 17.36
C ALA A 12 -22.71 8.65 16.08
N ILE A 13 -21.41 8.33 16.13
CA ILE A 13 -20.53 8.40 14.96
C ILE A 13 -20.90 7.31 13.95
N GLU A 14 -21.13 6.07 14.39
CA GLU A 14 -21.51 4.95 13.54
C GLU A 14 -22.81 5.21 12.78
N ASN A 15 -23.79 5.89 13.39
CA ASN A 15 -25.01 6.32 12.71
C ASN A 15 -24.74 7.36 11.61
N GLU A 16 -23.75 8.24 11.80
CA GLU A 16 -23.38 9.27 10.81
C GLU A 16 -22.67 8.66 9.60
N ILE A 17 -21.76 7.71 9.84
CA ILE A 17 -20.95 7.06 8.79
C ILE A 17 -21.58 5.80 8.21
N ALA A 18 -22.82 5.47 8.62
CA ALA A 18 -23.52 4.27 8.19
C ALA A 18 -23.58 4.12 6.65
N PRO A 19 -23.82 5.19 5.85
CA PRO A 19 -23.79 5.09 4.39
C PRO A 19 -22.44 4.62 3.84
N GLN A 20 -21.32 5.16 4.35
CA GLN A 20 -19.97 4.79 3.93
C GLN A 20 -19.63 3.37 4.38
N CYS A 21 -20.02 2.98 5.60
CA CYS A 21 -19.81 1.61 6.07
C CYS A 21 -20.58 0.59 5.23
N ALA A 22 -21.80 0.90 4.79
CA ALA A 22 -22.59 0.03 3.91
C ALA A 22 -21.92 -0.14 2.53
N GLN A 23 -21.42 0.95 1.94
CA GLN A 23 -20.66 0.87 0.68
C GLN A 23 -19.37 0.04 0.83
N ILE A 24 -18.69 0.14 1.97
CA ILE A 24 -17.51 -0.69 2.26
C ILE A 24 -17.90 -2.15 2.41
N ASP A 25 -19.05 -2.47 3.01
CA ASP A 25 -19.53 -3.86 3.11
C ASP A 25 -19.82 -4.47 1.74
N GLU A 26 -20.48 -3.73 0.84
CA GLU A 26 -20.70 -4.16 -0.55
C GLU A 26 -19.38 -4.41 -1.29
N LEU A 27 -18.38 -3.53 -1.09
CA LEU A 27 -17.05 -3.69 -1.64
C LEU A 27 -16.34 -4.94 -1.10
N VAL A 28 -16.49 -5.23 0.19
CA VAL A 28 -15.92 -6.43 0.82
C VAL A 28 -16.53 -7.68 0.21
N ASP A 29 -17.86 -7.73 0.05
CA ASP A 29 -18.55 -8.87 -0.55
C ASP A 29 -18.08 -9.11 -1.99
N PHE A 30 -18.00 -8.06 -2.81
CA PHE A 30 -17.49 -8.13 -4.17
C PHE A 30 -16.06 -8.67 -4.23
N ASN A 31 -15.15 -8.10 -3.44
CA ASN A 31 -13.75 -8.50 -3.45
C ASN A 31 -13.54 -9.90 -2.84
N GLN A 32 -14.36 -10.30 -1.86
CA GLN A 32 -14.32 -11.64 -1.30
C GLN A 32 -14.76 -12.69 -2.34
N GLU A 33 -15.81 -12.42 -3.10
CA GLU A 33 -16.24 -13.27 -4.21
C GLU A 33 -15.14 -13.39 -5.28
N LYS A 34 -14.52 -12.26 -5.67
CA LYS A 34 -13.39 -12.23 -6.62
C LYS A 34 -12.25 -13.14 -6.17
N VAL A 35 -11.83 -13.03 -4.90
CA VAL A 35 -10.77 -13.86 -4.33
C VAL A 35 -11.20 -15.33 -4.23
N LEU A 36 -12.41 -15.63 -3.77
CA LEU A 36 -12.92 -16.99 -3.69
C LEU A 36 -12.94 -17.68 -5.06
N ASN A 37 -13.39 -16.97 -6.09
CA ASN A 37 -13.41 -17.46 -7.47
C ASN A 37 -11.99 -17.75 -8.00
N ALA A 38 -11.00 -16.94 -7.61
CA ALA A 38 -9.60 -17.21 -7.95
C ALA A 38 -9.08 -18.51 -7.30
N PHE A 39 -9.40 -18.74 -6.03
CA PHE A 39 -9.04 -19.96 -5.30
C PHE A 39 -9.70 -21.21 -5.90
N GLN A 40 -10.98 -21.12 -6.25
CA GLN A 40 -11.72 -22.23 -6.85
C GLN A 40 -11.19 -22.59 -8.24
N ALA A 41 -10.86 -21.59 -9.06
CA ALA A 41 -10.30 -21.81 -10.38
C ALA A 41 -8.90 -22.42 -10.37
N ALA A 42 -8.13 -22.15 -9.31
CA ALA A 42 -6.83 -22.77 -9.07
C ALA A 42 -6.92 -24.22 -8.60
N HIS A 43 -8.13 -24.71 -8.27
CA HIS A 43 -8.36 -26.02 -7.66
C HIS A 43 -7.44 -26.27 -6.46
N LEU A 44 -7.30 -25.26 -5.59
CA LEU A 44 -6.47 -25.37 -4.40
C LEU A 44 -6.90 -26.55 -3.52
N SER A 45 -5.89 -27.15 -2.91
CA SER A 45 -6.02 -28.23 -1.94
C SER A 45 -5.00 -28.00 -0.83
N ASP A 46 -5.15 -28.70 0.28
CA ASP A 46 -4.22 -28.68 1.41
C ASP A 46 -2.78 -29.00 0.99
N ALA A 47 -2.59 -29.85 -0.03
CA ALA A 47 -1.28 -30.14 -0.61
C ALA A 47 -0.54 -28.89 -1.13
N HIS A 48 -1.25 -27.86 -1.59
CA HIS A 48 -0.65 -26.61 -2.07
C HIS A 48 -0.20 -25.68 -0.92
N LEU A 49 -0.62 -25.96 0.31
CA LEU A 49 -0.29 -25.13 1.47
C LEU A 49 1.12 -25.41 2.00
N PHE A 50 1.69 -26.58 1.66
CA PHE A 50 3.04 -26.98 2.04
C PHE A 50 4.09 -26.35 1.13
N GLY A 51 5.27 -26.15 1.68
CA GLY A 51 6.40 -25.58 0.96
C GLY A 51 7.27 -26.58 0.20
N SER A 52 8.39 -26.07 -0.29
CA SER A 52 9.49 -26.82 -0.90
C SER A 52 10.83 -26.47 -0.26
N THR A 53 11.89 -27.22 -0.61
CA THR A 53 13.26 -26.97 -0.15
C THR A 53 14.24 -26.91 -1.33
N GLY A 54 15.49 -26.52 -1.07
CA GLY A 54 16.53 -26.45 -2.11
C GLY A 54 16.17 -25.48 -3.23
N TYR A 55 16.32 -25.91 -4.49
CA TYR A 55 16.00 -25.08 -5.65
C TYR A 55 14.51 -24.73 -5.78
N GLY A 56 13.61 -25.56 -5.26
CA GLY A 56 12.16 -25.34 -5.37
C GLY A 56 11.63 -25.43 -6.81
N TYR A 57 12.17 -26.31 -7.65
CA TYR A 57 11.59 -26.59 -8.97
C TYR A 57 10.27 -27.33 -8.84
N SER A 58 9.32 -27.02 -9.72
CA SER A 58 7.97 -27.63 -9.74
C SER A 58 7.22 -27.50 -8.41
N ASP A 59 7.44 -26.39 -7.71
CA ASP A 59 6.74 -26.06 -6.48
C ASP A 59 5.29 -25.63 -6.80
N ARG A 60 4.38 -26.59 -6.71
CA ARG A 60 2.96 -26.40 -6.98
C ARG A 60 2.30 -25.37 -6.08
N GLY A 61 2.73 -25.26 -4.82
CA GLY A 61 2.17 -24.28 -3.88
C GLY A 61 2.49 -22.86 -4.33
N ARG A 62 3.75 -22.63 -4.71
CA ARG A 62 4.23 -21.36 -5.26
C ARG A 62 3.54 -20.99 -6.58
N GLU A 63 3.45 -21.95 -7.50
CA GLU A 63 2.84 -21.73 -8.82
C GLU A 63 1.35 -21.40 -8.70
N GLN A 64 0.63 -22.08 -7.80
CA GLN A 64 -0.78 -21.74 -7.57
C GLN A 64 -0.96 -20.43 -6.80
N LEU A 65 -0.02 -20.06 -5.92
CA LEU A 65 -0.05 -18.76 -5.27
C LEU A 65 0.06 -17.62 -6.30
N ASP A 66 0.99 -17.76 -7.26
CA ASP A 66 1.14 -16.83 -8.39
C ASP A 66 -0.16 -16.74 -9.20
N TYR A 67 -0.75 -17.89 -9.57
CA TYR A 67 -1.99 -17.93 -10.34
C TYR A 67 -3.15 -17.21 -9.62
N VAL A 68 -3.33 -17.51 -8.33
CA VAL A 68 -4.43 -16.95 -7.54
C VAL A 68 -4.27 -15.45 -7.36
N PHE A 69 -3.06 -14.95 -7.10
CA PHE A 69 -2.79 -13.52 -7.03
C PHE A 69 -3.02 -12.82 -8.36
N ALA A 70 -2.53 -13.39 -9.47
CA ALA A 70 -2.75 -12.83 -10.80
C ALA A 70 -4.25 -12.66 -11.06
N ARG A 71 -5.04 -13.70 -10.83
CA ARG A 71 -6.48 -13.68 -11.05
C ARG A 71 -7.23 -12.74 -10.10
N ALA A 72 -6.88 -12.71 -8.82
CA ALA A 72 -7.52 -11.83 -7.84
C ALA A 72 -7.26 -10.34 -8.10
N LEU A 73 -6.12 -10.03 -8.74
CA LEU A 73 -5.70 -8.68 -9.09
C LEU A 73 -5.87 -8.37 -10.59
N GLY A 74 -6.66 -9.14 -11.35
CA GLY A 74 -6.96 -8.82 -12.75
C GLY A 74 -5.75 -8.82 -13.70
N ALA A 75 -4.71 -9.60 -13.38
CA ALA A 75 -3.48 -9.72 -14.15
C ALA A 75 -3.37 -11.07 -14.89
N ASP A 76 -2.56 -11.10 -15.94
CA ASP A 76 -2.27 -12.34 -16.68
C ASP A 76 -1.39 -13.30 -15.87
N ARG A 77 -0.38 -12.74 -15.19
CA ARG A 77 0.62 -13.49 -14.41
C ARG A 77 1.04 -12.69 -13.18
N ALA A 78 1.51 -13.39 -12.16
CA ALA A 78 2.12 -12.78 -10.98
C ALA A 78 3.37 -13.53 -10.52
N ILE A 79 4.15 -12.87 -9.68
CA ILE A 79 5.26 -13.40 -8.90
C ILE A 79 5.04 -12.98 -7.46
N VAL A 80 4.79 -13.94 -6.58
CA VAL A 80 4.50 -13.73 -5.16
C VAL A 80 5.52 -14.53 -4.35
N ARG A 81 6.42 -13.84 -3.63
CA ARG A 81 7.55 -14.51 -2.98
C ARG A 81 7.84 -13.94 -1.61
N ALA A 82 8.18 -14.83 -0.67
CA ALA A 82 8.73 -14.45 0.63
C ALA A 82 10.11 -13.78 0.51
N SER A 83 10.90 -14.11 -0.52
CA SER A 83 12.22 -13.51 -0.77
C SER A 83 12.17 -12.05 -1.20
N ILE A 84 11.01 -11.55 -1.63
CA ILE A 84 10.81 -10.13 -1.94
C ILE A 84 10.61 -9.39 -0.61
N ALA A 85 11.73 -8.98 0.01
CA ALA A 85 11.77 -8.40 1.35
C ALA A 85 10.79 -7.25 1.65
N SER A 86 10.36 -6.45 0.67
CA SER A 86 9.44 -5.33 0.87
C SER A 86 8.80 -4.85 -0.43
N GLY A 87 7.82 -3.95 -0.34
CA GLY A 87 7.26 -3.26 -1.52
C GLY A 87 8.32 -2.48 -2.32
N THR A 88 9.26 -1.82 -1.63
CA THR A 88 10.39 -1.13 -2.30
C THR A 88 11.30 -2.12 -3.03
N HIS A 89 11.49 -3.33 -2.49
CA HIS A 89 12.21 -4.38 -3.21
C HIS A 89 11.44 -4.85 -4.44
N ALA A 90 10.11 -5.03 -4.35
CA ALA A 90 9.26 -5.38 -5.49
C ALA A 90 9.35 -4.34 -6.62
N LEU A 91 9.26 -3.04 -6.28
CA LEU A 91 9.46 -1.93 -7.23
C LEU A 91 10.84 -1.95 -7.88
N SER A 92 11.89 -2.14 -7.07
CA SER A 92 13.26 -2.22 -7.57
C SER A 92 13.41 -3.36 -8.58
N ILE A 93 12.93 -4.56 -8.24
CA ILE A 93 12.95 -5.72 -9.16
C ILE A 93 12.21 -5.37 -10.46
N ALA A 94 11.01 -4.78 -10.37
CA ALA A 94 10.23 -4.43 -11.55
C ALA A 94 10.96 -3.42 -12.46
N PHE A 95 11.53 -2.35 -11.88
CA PHE A 95 12.30 -1.37 -12.65
C PHE A 95 13.52 -1.98 -13.32
N PHE A 96 14.35 -2.72 -12.58
CA PHE A 96 15.54 -3.37 -13.15
C PHE A 96 15.19 -4.49 -14.13
N GLY A 97 14.00 -5.09 -14.00
CA GLY A 97 13.49 -6.09 -14.94
C GLY A 97 13.10 -5.48 -16.28
N LEU A 98 12.48 -4.29 -16.27
CA LEU A 98 11.94 -3.63 -17.46
C LEU A 98 12.91 -2.65 -18.14
N LEU A 99 13.76 -1.98 -17.38
CA LEU A 99 14.65 -0.91 -17.87
C LEU A 99 16.03 -1.45 -18.26
N ARG A 100 16.63 -0.84 -19.27
CA ARG A 100 17.97 -1.13 -19.79
C ARG A 100 18.79 0.16 -19.93
N PRO A 101 20.13 0.08 -20.05
CA PRO A 101 20.96 1.27 -20.29
C PRO A 101 20.47 2.06 -21.51
N GLY A 102 20.30 3.37 -21.34
CA GLY A 102 19.75 4.27 -22.37
C GLY A 102 18.25 4.52 -22.27
N ASP A 103 17.50 3.72 -21.50
CA ASP A 103 16.08 3.94 -21.28
C ASP A 103 15.82 5.14 -20.34
N GLU A 104 14.58 5.62 -20.36
CA GLU A 104 14.06 6.59 -19.41
C GLU A 104 12.89 5.99 -18.59
N LEU A 105 12.96 6.22 -17.27
CA LEU A 105 11.85 6.08 -16.34
C LEU A 105 11.16 7.44 -16.17
N LEU A 106 9.87 7.51 -16.51
CA LEU A 106 9.03 8.68 -16.29
C LEU A 106 8.09 8.44 -15.11
N TYR A 107 8.19 9.24 -14.05
CA TYR A 107 7.24 9.20 -12.92
C TYR A 107 6.08 10.18 -13.16
N ALA A 108 4.86 9.68 -13.26
CA ALA A 108 3.68 10.45 -13.65
C ALA A 108 2.95 11.12 -12.48
N THR A 109 3.44 10.94 -11.25
CA THR A 109 2.78 11.37 -10.01
C THR A 109 3.69 12.21 -9.12
N GLY A 110 4.57 13.00 -9.73
CA GLY A 110 5.62 13.78 -9.07
C GLY A 110 6.82 12.94 -8.65
N GLU A 111 7.60 13.49 -7.71
CA GLU A 111 8.73 12.76 -7.14
C GLU A 111 8.27 11.50 -6.38
N PRO A 112 9.02 10.39 -6.48
CA PRO A 112 8.68 9.17 -5.78
C PRO A 112 8.92 9.28 -4.28
N TYR A 113 8.31 8.39 -3.49
CA TYR A 113 8.54 8.32 -2.04
C TYR A 113 10.01 8.03 -1.68
N ASP A 114 10.44 8.50 -0.50
CA ASP A 114 11.84 8.70 -0.12
C ASP A 114 12.76 7.48 -0.31
N THR A 115 12.26 6.27 -0.02
CA THR A 115 13.09 5.05 -0.12
C THR A 115 13.33 4.60 -1.57
N LEU A 116 12.60 5.15 -2.54
CA LEU A 116 12.80 4.87 -3.96
C LEU A 116 13.87 5.79 -4.59
N ALA A 117 14.14 6.96 -3.98
CA ALA A 117 15.15 7.89 -4.46
C ALA A 117 16.55 7.25 -4.62
N PRO A 118 17.05 6.41 -3.68
CA PRO A 118 18.30 5.67 -3.87
C PRO A 118 18.25 4.59 -4.96
N VAL A 119 17.09 3.92 -5.15
CA VAL A 119 16.91 2.92 -6.22
C VAL A 119 17.09 3.57 -7.59
N ILE A 120 16.51 4.76 -7.77
CA ILE A 120 16.61 5.53 -9.03
C ILE A 120 17.99 6.19 -9.19
N GLY A 121 18.64 6.55 -8.08
CA GLY A 121 19.92 7.28 -8.08
C GLY A 121 19.75 8.80 -7.97
N LEU A 122 18.64 9.25 -7.37
CA LEU A 122 18.43 10.66 -7.00
C LEU A 122 19.21 11.02 -5.74
N ARG A 123 19.53 10.03 -4.90
CA ARG A 123 20.27 10.17 -3.63
C ARG A 123 21.20 8.96 -3.44
N GLY A 124 22.35 9.18 -2.81
CA GLY A 124 23.38 8.14 -2.66
C GLY A 124 24.25 7.95 -3.91
N LYS A 125 25.36 7.19 -3.77
CA LYS A 125 26.31 6.86 -4.86
C LYS A 125 26.95 5.49 -4.59
N GLY A 126 27.33 4.78 -5.66
CA GLY A 126 28.03 3.50 -5.61
C GLY A 126 27.17 2.32 -5.16
N MET A 127 25.85 2.39 -5.35
CA MET A 127 24.87 1.43 -4.81
C MET A 127 24.26 0.50 -5.89
N GLY A 128 24.61 0.69 -7.16
CA GLY A 128 23.99 0.00 -8.28
C GLY A 128 22.60 0.56 -8.61
N SER A 129 22.42 1.87 -8.56
CA SER A 129 21.14 2.53 -8.87
C SER A 129 20.83 2.53 -10.38
N LEU A 130 19.57 2.78 -10.76
CA LEU A 130 19.16 2.85 -12.18
C LEU A 130 20.04 3.82 -12.98
N ARG A 131 20.33 5.01 -12.44
CA ARG A 131 21.23 5.99 -13.06
C ARG A 131 22.66 5.50 -13.26
N GLU A 132 23.19 4.70 -12.34
CA GLU A 132 24.53 4.10 -12.49
C GLU A 132 24.58 3.04 -13.59
N PHE A 133 23.44 2.43 -13.92
CA PHE A 133 23.26 1.57 -15.08
C PHE A 133 22.85 2.33 -16.35
N GLY A 134 22.91 3.66 -16.36
CA GLY A 134 22.64 4.49 -17.54
C GLY A 134 21.15 4.69 -17.86
N VAL A 135 20.25 4.44 -16.91
CA VAL A 135 18.83 4.77 -17.03
C VAL A 135 18.61 6.22 -16.60
N THR A 136 17.91 6.99 -17.44
CA THR A 136 17.54 8.37 -17.14
C THR A 136 16.22 8.43 -16.38
N PHE A 137 16.00 9.51 -15.64
CA PHE A 137 14.80 9.72 -14.84
C PHE A 137 14.21 11.08 -15.13
N ASN A 138 12.89 11.13 -15.28
CA ASN A 138 12.11 12.35 -15.33
C ASN A 138 10.82 12.17 -14.50
N SER A 139 10.23 13.28 -14.07
CA SER A 139 8.97 13.28 -13.33
C SER A 139 8.02 14.35 -13.87
N VAL A 140 6.73 14.10 -13.74
CA VAL A 140 5.65 15.07 -13.99
C VAL A 140 4.84 15.17 -12.71
N SER A 141 4.82 16.36 -12.14
CA SER A 141 4.03 16.66 -10.95
C SER A 141 2.54 16.49 -11.22
N LEU A 142 1.80 16.16 -10.17
CA LEU A 142 0.35 16.29 -10.19
C LEU A 142 -0.05 17.76 -10.35
N THR A 143 -1.28 18.00 -10.80
CA THR A 143 -1.86 19.34 -10.81
C THR A 143 -1.95 19.89 -9.38
N GLU A 144 -2.14 21.21 -9.25
CA GLU A 144 -2.31 21.87 -7.93
C GLU A 144 -3.48 21.29 -7.12
N THR A 145 -4.48 20.74 -7.80
CA THR A 145 -5.64 20.07 -7.18
C THR A 145 -5.38 18.59 -6.86
N GLY A 146 -4.17 18.08 -7.08
CA GLY A 146 -3.77 16.71 -6.79
C GLY A 146 -4.22 15.65 -7.80
N HIS A 147 -4.54 16.05 -9.04
CA HIS A 147 -4.93 15.14 -10.13
C HIS A 147 -3.76 14.88 -11.08
N LEU A 148 -3.86 13.83 -11.91
CA LEU A 148 -2.89 13.58 -12.97
C LEU A 148 -2.88 14.74 -13.99
N ASP A 149 -1.70 15.32 -14.24
CA ASP A 149 -1.49 16.22 -15.38
C ASP A 149 -1.32 15.38 -16.66
N LEU A 150 -2.43 14.90 -17.21
CA LEU A 150 -2.40 14.03 -18.38
C LEU A 150 -1.73 14.68 -19.60
N ALA A 151 -1.91 16.00 -19.78
CA ALA A 151 -1.28 16.72 -20.88
C ALA A 151 0.24 16.79 -20.68
N GLY A 152 0.70 17.13 -19.46
CA GLY A 152 2.11 17.12 -19.10
C GLY A 152 2.75 15.74 -19.23
N ILE A 153 2.06 14.68 -18.78
CA ILE A 153 2.52 13.29 -18.90
C ILE A 153 2.74 12.93 -20.37
N LEU A 154 1.75 13.16 -21.24
CA LEU A 154 1.86 12.86 -22.67
C LEU A 154 2.98 13.65 -23.36
N ALA A 155 3.15 14.93 -22.99
CA ALA A 155 4.20 15.78 -23.54
C ALA A 155 5.62 15.38 -23.06
N ALA A 156 5.72 14.76 -21.88
CA ALA A 156 7.00 14.37 -21.30
C ALA A 156 7.54 13.03 -21.84
N VAL A 157 6.71 12.23 -22.54
CA VAL A 157 7.14 10.96 -23.13
C VAL A 157 8.10 11.20 -24.29
N LYS A 158 9.28 10.59 -24.22
CA LYS A 158 10.35 10.64 -25.23
C LYS A 158 10.49 9.29 -25.93
N PRO A 159 11.21 9.21 -27.07
CA PRO A 159 11.46 7.94 -27.74
C PRO A 159 12.13 6.87 -26.87
N GLN A 160 12.93 7.28 -25.88
CA GLN A 160 13.58 6.38 -24.93
C GLN A 160 12.76 6.10 -23.65
N THR A 161 11.60 6.73 -23.46
CA THR A 161 10.74 6.42 -22.30
C THR A 161 10.24 5.00 -22.42
N ARG A 162 10.68 4.12 -21.51
CA ARG A 162 10.33 2.70 -21.54
C ARG A 162 9.30 2.35 -20.47
N VAL A 163 9.36 3.00 -19.31
CA VAL A 163 8.43 2.79 -18.20
C VAL A 163 7.84 4.14 -17.77
N ILE A 164 6.52 4.19 -17.66
CA ILE A 164 5.79 5.27 -17.00
C ILE A 164 5.24 4.72 -15.69
N ALA A 165 5.73 5.24 -14.58
CA ALA A 165 5.38 4.78 -13.24
C ALA A 165 4.36 5.72 -12.57
N PHE A 166 3.39 5.14 -11.89
CA PHE A 166 2.36 5.84 -11.11
C PHE A 166 2.40 5.37 -9.66
N GLN A 167 2.32 6.31 -8.71
CA GLN A 167 2.08 5.99 -7.32
C GLN A 167 0.61 6.20 -6.97
N ARG A 168 -0.13 5.12 -6.72
CA ARG A 168 -1.58 5.19 -6.42
C ARG A 168 -1.83 5.88 -5.09
N SER A 169 -1.22 5.37 -4.02
CA SER A 169 -1.32 5.96 -2.68
C SER A 169 -0.70 7.36 -2.65
N ALA A 170 -1.30 8.25 -1.86
CA ALA A 170 -0.75 9.57 -1.63
C ALA A 170 0.52 9.54 -0.77
N GLY A 171 0.77 8.45 -0.04
CA GLY A 171 1.81 8.39 0.98
C GLY A 171 1.69 9.58 1.93
N TYR A 172 2.78 10.33 2.04
CA TYR A 172 2.87 11.50 2.92
C TYR A 172 2.35 12.81 2.31
N ALA A 173 1.86 12.80 1.07
CA ALA A 173 1.32 14.01 0.45
C ALA A 173 -0.11 14.33 0.93
N TRP A 174 -0.40 15.61 1.19
CA TRP A 174 -1.74 16.11 1.50
C TRP A 174 -2.61 16.18 0.25
N ARG A 175 -2.92 15.02 -0.32
CA ARG A 175 -3.83 14.82 -1.46
C ARG A 175 -4.55 13.50 -1.32
N ARG A 176 -5.52 13.24 -2.18
CA ARG A 176 -6.17 11.93 -2.26
C ARG A 176 -5.28 10.91 -2.96
N ALA A 177 -5.49 9.63 -2.66
CA ALA A 177 -5.02 8.56 -3.53
C ALA A 177 -5.74 8.60 -4.88
N LEU A 178 -5.02 8.22 -5.93
CA LEU A 178 -5.57 8.17 -7.28
C LEU A 178 -6.65 7.11 -7.36
N SER A 179 -7.77 7.45 -8.02
CA SER A 179 -8.84 6.47 -8.26
C SER A 179 -8.52 5.58 -9.45
N ILE A 180 -9.09 4.37 -9.46
CA ILE A 180 -9.06 3.51 -10.65
C ILE A 180 -9.69 4.20 -11.86
N ALA A 181 -10.73 5.01 -11.65
CA ALA A 181 -11.37 5.77 -12.73
C ALA A 181 -10.42 6.78 -13.39
N GLU A 182 -9.61 7.49 -12.58
CA GLU A 182 -8.61 8.45 -13.06
C GLU A 182 -7.45 7.73 -13.78
N LEU A 183 -6.96 6.62 -13.22
CA LEU A 183 -5.93 5.78 -13.85
C LEU A 183 -6.40 5.24 -15.20
N ARG A 184 -7.65 4.74 -15.29
CA ARG A 184 -8.25 4.25 -16.55
C ARG A 184 -8.21 5.28 -17.67
N LEU A 185 -8.52 6.54 -17.37
CA LEU A 185 -8.49 7.62 -18.36
C LEU A 185 -7.06 7.89 -18.84
N ALA A 186 -6.10 7.94 -17.92
CA ALA A 186 -4.70 8.14 -18.24
C ALA A 186 -4.12 6.99 -19.08
N PHE A 187 -4.38 5.75 -18.69
CA PHE A 187 -3.83 4.57 -19.37
C PHE A 187 -4.41 4.41 -20.77
N ALA A 188 -5.70 4.68 -20.96
CA ALA A 188 -6.31 4.69 -22.30
C ALA A 188 -5.68 5.73 -23.23
N ALA A 189 -5.39 6.93 -22.71
CA ALA A 189 -4.72 7.98 -23.49
C ALA A 189 -3.26 7.62 -23.81
N LEU A 190 -2.51 7.11 -22.83
CA LEU A 190 -1.14 6.63 -23.00
C LEU A 190 -1.05 5.50 -24.01
N ARG A 191 -1.93 4.50 -23.94
CA ARG A 191 -1.92 3.36 -24.85
C ARG A 191 -2.21 3.79 -26.30
N ARG A 192 -3.04 4.81 -26.51
CA ARG A 192 -3.30 5.38 -27.83
C ARG A 192 -2.10 6.17 -28.38
N ALA A 193 -1.42 6.95 -27.55
CA ALA A 193 -0.35 7.83 -27.97
C ALA A 193 1.04 7.15 -28.02
N HIS A 194 1.31 6.24 -27.08
CA HIS A 194 2.61 5.63 -26.83
C HIS A 194 2.48 4.13 -26.52
N PRO A 195 2.06 3.28 -27.48
CA PRO A 195 1.83 1.84 -27.24
C PRO A 195 3.11 1.01 -26.98
N HIS A 196 4.28 1.62 -26.89
CA HIS A 196 5.55 0.90 -26.64
C HIS A 196 6.01 1.00 -25.18
N VAL A 197 5.38 1.86 -24.37
CA VAL A 197 5.75 2.07 -22.97
C VAL A 197 5.04 1.06 -22.08
N PHE A 198 5.69 0.64 -21.00
CA PHE A 198 5.04 -0.07 -19.92
C PHE A 198 4.46 0.92 -18.91
N VAL A 199 3.20 0.72 -18.54
CA VAL A 199 2.54 1.40 -17.44
C VAL A 199 2.71 0.56 -16.18
N LEU A 200 3.47 1.08 -15.22
CA LEU A 200 3.71 0.44 -13.93
C LEU A 200 3.03 1.24 -12.82
N VAL A 201 2.34 0.56 -11.90
CA VAL A 201 1.70 1.20 -10.75
C VAL A 201 2.23 0.61 -9.45
N ASP A 202 2.78 1.47 -8.58
CA ASP A 202 2.92 1.13 -7.17
C ASP A 202 1.52 1.12 -6.54
N ASN A 203 1.02 -0.09 -6.27
CA ASN A 203 -0.34 -0.32 -5.80
C ASN A 203 -0.42 -0.47 -4.28
N CYS A 204 0.69 -0.28 -3.57
CA CYS A 204 0.72 -0.35 -2.10
C CYS A 204 -0.42 0.45 -1.47
N TYR A 205 -1.13 -0.19 -0.54
CA TYR A 205 -2.30 0.33 0.18
C TYR A 205 -3.60 0.39 -0.62
N GLY A 206 -3.56 0.22 -1.93
CA GLY A 206 -4.74 0.29 -2.81
C GLY A 206 -5.39 -1.07 -3.08
N GLU A 207 -4.75 -2.17 -2.69
CA GLU A 207 -5.31 -3.49 -2.96
C GLU A 207 -6.65 -3.67 -2.22
N PHE A 208 -7.69 -4.07 -2.95
CA PHE A 208 -9.06 -4.31 -2.49
C PHE A 208 -9.78 -3.08 -1.90
N THR A 209 -9.30 -1.86 -2.16
CA THR A 209 -9.97 -0.61 -1.75
C THR A 209 -10.97 -0.08 -2.78
N GLU A 210 -10.96 -0.65 -3.99
CA GLU A 210 -11.93 -0.45 -5.06
C GLU A 210 -12.26 -1.84 -5.66
N GLU A 211 -13.35 -1.97 -6.43
CA GLU A 211 -13.73 -3.26 -7.06
C GLU A 211 -12.68 -3.76 -8.05
N LYS A 212 -12.01 -2.82 -8.71
CA LYS A 212 -11.00 -3.04 -9.73
C LYS A 212 -9.61 -2.67 -9.22
N GLU A 213 -8.60 -3.30 -9.79
CA GLU A 213 -7.20 -2.96 -9.61
C GLU A 213 -6.66 -2.23 -10.86
N PRO A 214 -5.47 -1.59 -10.80
CA PRO A 214 -4.94 -0.84 -11.95
C PRO A 214 -4.76 -1.68 -13.22
N THR A 215 -4.48 -2.97 -13.07
CA THR A 215 -4.37 -3.99 -14.12
C THR A 215 -5.69 -4.19 -14.86
N ASP A 216 -6.85 -4.15 -14.18
CA ASP A 216 -8.18 -4.22 -14.81
C ASP A 216 -8.46 -3.03 -15.75
N VAL A 217 -7.69 -1.96 -15.64
CA VAL A 217 -7.88 -0.72 -16.41
C VAL A 217 -6.67 -0.34 -17.28
N GLY A 218 -5.73 -1.26 -17.47
CA GLY A 218 -4.67 -1.14 -18.46
C GLY A 218 -3.27 -0.85 -17.92
N ALA A 219 -3.00 -1.05 -16.62
CA ALA A 219 -1.63 -1.13 -16.14
C ALA A 219 -0.97 -2.42 -16.64
N ASP A 220 0.26 -2.32 -17.15
CA ASP A 220 1.03 -3.48 -17.58
C ASP A 220 1.65 -4.22 -16.38
N VAL A 221 1.94 -3.51 -15.29
CA VAL A 221 2.50 -4.05 -14.04
C VAL A 221 1.93 -3.32 -12.83
N ILE A 222 1.56 -4.05 -11.79
CA ILE A 222 1.36 -3.57 -10.43
C ILE A 222 2.34 -4.27 -9.49
N VAL A 223 2.73 -3.58 -8.44
CA VAL A 223 3.59 -4.13 -7.38
C VAL A 223 3.08 -3.74 -6.01
N GLY A 224 3.39 -4.55 -5.01
CA GLY A 224 3.06 -4.24 -3.62
C GLY A 224 3.70 -5.19 -2.62
N SER A 225 3.33 -5.00 -1.36
CA SER A 225 3.90 -5.74 -0.22
C SER A 225 2.87 -6.66 0.43
N LEU A 226 3.29 -7.87 0.81
CA LEU A 226 2.42 -8.82 1.48
C LEU A 226 2.21 -8.49 2.96
N ILE A 227 3.07 -7.69 3.60
CA ILE A 227 2.80 -7.21 4.97
C ILE A 227 1.81 -6.03 5.01
N LYS A 228 1.17 -5.73 3.87
CA LYS A 228 0.09 -4.74 3.70
C LYS A 228 -1.23 -5.46 3.39
N ASN A 229 -2.11 -4.79 2.65
CA ASN A 229 -3.46 -5.21 2.26
C ASN A 229 -3.54 -6.69 1.83
N PRO A 230 -2.80 -7.17 0.81
CA PRO A 230 -3.05 -8.50 0.25
C PRO A 230 -2.56 -9.66 1.14
N GLY A 231 -1.84 -9.40 2.23
CA GLY A 231 -1.49 -10.44 3.18
C GLY A 231 -2.44 -10.58 4.37
N GLY A 232 -3.49 -9.75 4.46
CA GLY A 232 -4.56 -9.91 5.44
C GLY A 232 -4.12 -9.89 6.91
N GLY A 233 -2.92 -9.37 7.21
CA GLY A 233 -2.34 -9.37 8.57
C GLY A 233 -1.81 -10.74 9.00
N ILE A 234 -1.73 -11.69 8.07
CA ILE A 234 -1.29 -13.07 8.31
C ILE A 234 0.05 -13.36 7.62
N ALA A 235 0.27 -12.78 6.44
CA ALA A 235 1.52 -12.96 5.71
C ALA A 235 2.71 -12.44 6.52
N PRO A 236 3.75 -13.26 6.78
CA PRO A 236 4.83 -12.89 7.68
C PRO A 236 5.87 -11.95 7.04
N THR A 237 5.93 -11.92 5.71
CA THR A 237 6.87 -11.12 4.92
C THR A 237 6.45 -11.13 3.45
N GLY A 238 7.24 -10.55 2.55
CA GLY A 238 7.15 -10.78 1.12
C GLY A 238 6.56 -9.62 0.33
N GLY A 239 6.54 -9.82 -1.00
CA GLY A 239 5.99 -8.88 -1.97
C GLY A 239 5.41 -9.62 -3.16
N TYR A 240 4.63 -8.88 -3.95
CA TYR A 240 4.07 -9.37 -5.20
C TYR A 240 4.38 -8.41 -6.35
N ILE A 241 4.45 -8.98 -7.55
CA ILE A 241 4.51 -8.26 -8.82
C ILE A 241 3.52 -8.97 -9.76
N ALA A 242 2.50 -8.27 -10.26
CA ALA A 242 1.46 -8.85 -11.10
C ALA A 242 1.22 -7.98 -12.33
N GLY A 243 0.90 -8.57 -13.48
CA GLY A 243 0.76 -7.80 -14.72
C GLY A 243 0.61 -8.67 -15.96
N THR A 244 0.96 -8.10 -17.10
CA THR A 244 0.94 -8.78 -18.40
C THR A 244 2.01 -9.87 -18.48
N ASN A 245 1.76 -10.90 -19.29
CA ASN A 245 2.72 -11.99 -19.48
C ASN A 245 4.11 -11.50 -19.91
N GLU A 246 4.18 -10.55 -20.84
CA GLU A 246 5.44 -9.99 -21.36
C GLU A 246 6.24 -9.30 -20.25
N ALA A 247 5.59 -8.42 -19.49
CA ALA A 247 6.27 -7.65 -18.45
C ALA A 247 6.74 -8.56 -17.31
N ILE A 248 5.90 -9.47 -16.85
CA ILE A 248 6.21 -10.37 -15.74
C ILE A 248 7.32 -11.36 -16.11
N GLU A 249 7.36 -11.84 -17.35
CA GLU A 249 8.44 -12.69 -17.84
C GLU A 249 9.80 -11.98 -17.74
N MET A 250 9.92 -10.75 -18.24
CA MET A 250 11.16 -9.97 -18.15
C MET A 250 11.57 -9.68 -16.70
N ILE A 251 10.59 -9.34 -15.84
CA ILE A 251 10.82 -9.06 -14.42
C ILE A 251 11.28 -10.32 -13.68
N SER A 252 10.79 -11.50 -14.06
CA SER A 252 11.13 -12.76 -13.39
C SER A 252 12.63 -13.04 -13.34
N TYR A 253 13.37 -12.66 -14.39
CA TYR A 253 14.81 -12.85 -14.46
C TYR A 253 15.60 -11.95 -13.50
N ARG A 254 14.98 -10.86 -13.02
CA ARG A 254 15.57 -9.99 -12.00
C ARG A 254 15.26 -10.46 -10.58
N VAL A 255 14.17 -11.20 -10.38
CA VAL A 255 13.87 -11.84 -9.10
C VAL A 255 14.94 -12.87 -8.76
N THR A 256 15.45 -13.57 -9.77
CA THR A 256 16.49 -14.61 -9.63
C THR A 256 17.69 -14.31 -10.54
N ALA A 257 17.73 -14.89 -11.74
CA ALA A 257 18.76 -14.71 -12.76
C ALA A 257 18.21 -15.03 -14.17
N PRO A 258 18.82 -14.47 -15.23
CA PRO A 258 18.54 -14.86 -16.62
C PRO A 258 18.64 -16.36 -16.85
N GLY A 259 17.66 -16.93 -17.58
CA GLY A 259 17.56 -18.36 -17.86
C GLY A 259 16.91 -19.20 -16.75
N ILE A 260 16.76 -18.65 -15.53
CA ILE A 260 16.03 -19.29 -14.42
C ILE A 260 14.63 -18.68 -14.25
N GLY A 261 14.56 -17.35 -14.22
CA GLY A 261 13.28 -16.64 -14.07
C GLY A 261 12.52 -17.04 -12.79
N SER A 262 11.20 -17.22 -12.89
CA SER A 262 10.37 -17.54 -11.72
C SER A 262 10.32 -19.04 -11.35
N GLU A 263 11.08 -19.91 -12.03
CA GLU A 263 11.00 -21.37 -11.88
C GLU A 263 11.68 -21.90 -10.60
N ALA A 264 12.60 -21.13 -10.03
CA ALA A 264 13.31 -21.47 -8.80
C ALA A 264 12.97 -20.51 -7.64
N GLY A 265 13.16 -21.00 -6.41
CA GLY A 265 12.89 -20.28 -5.17
C GLY A 265 11.98 -21.09 -4.26
N SER A 266 12.55 -21.66 -3.21
CA SER A 266 11.81 -22.44 -2.21
C SER A 266 11.30 -21.56 -1.07
N TYR A 267 10.18 -21.95 -0.48
CA TYR A 267 9.68 -21.42 0.78
C TYR A 267 9.00 -22.53 1.55
N GLU A 268 9.08 -22.52 2.88
CA GLU A 268 8.69 -23.66 3.73
C GLU A 268 7.18 -23.82 3.90
N ASN A 269 6.38 -22.75 3.75
CA ASN A 269 4.96 -22.80 4.09
C ASN A 269 4.10 -21.73 3.40
N TYR A 270 3.34 -22.08 2.37
CA TYR A 270 2.47 -21.13 1.66
C TYR A 270 1.13 -20.88 2.35
N ARG A 271 0.76 -21.64 3.38
CA ARG A 271 -0.53 -21.52 4.09
C ARG A 271 -0.83 -20.09 4.51
N LEU A 272 0.15 -19.38 5.06
CA LEU A 272 -0.03 -18.01 5.57
C LEU A 272 -0.32 -17.00 4.45
N PHE A 273 0.25 -17.20 3.26
CA PHE A 273 0.00 -16.33 2.12
C PHE A 273 -1.39 -16.57 1.52
N PHE A 274 -1.79 -17.84 1.34
CA PHE A 274 -3.14 -18.16 0.88
C PHE A 274 -4.19 -17.68 1.88
N GLN A 275 -4.00 -17.97 3.17
CA GLN A 275 -4.94 -17.51 4.20
C GLN A 275 -5.00 -15.98 4.29
N GLY A 276 -3.84 -15.32 4.19
CA GLY A 276 -3.73 -13.87 4.17
C GLY A 276 -4.51 -13.25 3.01
N LEU A 277 -4.31 -13.75 1.78
CA LEU A 277 -5.04 -13.27 0.61
C LEU A 277 -6.54 -13.54 0.73
N TYR A 278 -6.94 -14.72 1.23
CA TYR A 278 -8.35 -15.06 1.40
C TYR A 278 -9.07 -14.09 2.34
N LEU A 279 -8.40 -13.66 3.42
CA LEU A 279 -8.94 -12.72 4.41
C LEU A 279 -8.73 -11.24 4.03
N ALA A 280 -7.89 -10.95 3.04
CA ALA A 280 -7.48 -9.59 2.69
C ALA A 280 -8.68 -8.65 2.40
N PRO A 281 -9.69 -9.02 1.59
CA PRO A 281 -10.86 -8.16 1.35
C PRO A 281 -11.56 -7.73 2.65
N HIS A 282 -11.81 -8.69 3.56
CA HIS A 282 -12.45 -8.42 4.84
C HIS A 282 -11.62 -7.49 5.71
N VAL A 283 -10.33 -7.79 5.88
CA VAL A 283 -9.43 -7.01 6.76
C VAL A 283 -9.19 -5.61 6.21
N VAL A 284 -9.07 -5.44 4.90
CA VAL A 284 -9.04 -4.13 4.25
C VAL A 284 -10.33 -3.37 4.55
N GLY A 285 -11.50 -4.00 4.46
CA GLY A 285 -12.78 -3.41 4.87
C GLY A 285 -12.80 -2.94 6.32
N GLN A 286 -12.21 -3.70 7.25
CA GLN A 286 -12.08 -3.30 8.66
C GLN A 286 -11.23 -2.02 8.81
N ALA A 287 -10.10 -1.95 8.12
CA ALA A 287 -9.22 -0.79 8.13
C ALA A 287 -9.89 0.44 7.48
N LEU A 288 -10.61 0.28 6.37
CA LEU A 288 -11.35 1.35 5.70
C LEU A 288 -12.45 1.93 6.61
N LYS A 289 -13.25 1.07 7.25
CA LYS A 289 -14.26 1.52 8.25
C LYS A 289 -13.60 2.23 9.42
N GLY A 290 -12.46 1.72 9.89
CA GLY A 290 -11.65 2.35 10.92
C GLY A 290 -11.19 3.75 10.55
N SER A 291 -10.72 3.94 9.32
CA SER A 291 -10.31 5.23 8.75
C SER A 291 -11.49 6.21 8.70
N VAL A 292 -12.64 5.79 8.18
CA VAL A 292 -13.87 6.62 8.13
C VAL A 292 -14.33 7.04 9.53
N PHE A 293 -14.35 6.10 10.49
CA PHE A 293 -14.67 6.40 11.88
C PHE A 293 -13.69 7.38 12.51
N ALA A 294 -12.38 7.17 12.30
CA ALA A 294 -11.35 8.05 12.81
C ALA A 294 -11.51 9.47 12.23
N ALA A 295 -11.73 9.60 10.93
CA ALA A 295 -11.98 10.88 10.27
C ALA A 295 -13.19 11.60 10.89
N ALA A 296 -14.30 10.89 11.11
CA ALA A 296 -15.52 11.47 11.71
C ALA A 296 -15.29 11.93 13.15
N LEU A 297 -14.63 11.09 13.97
CA LEU A 297 -14.31 11.42 15.35
C LEU A 297 -13.37 12.62 15.44
N LEU A 298 -12.31 12.66 14.64
CA LEU A 298 -11.33 13.74 14.67
C LEU A 298 -11.91 15.05 14.11
N ALA A 299 -12.75 15.00 13.08
CA ALA A 299 -13.47 16.17 12.56
C ALA A 299 -14.36 16.81 13.63
N LYS A 300 -15.10 16.01 14.42
CA LYS A 300 -15.90 16.52 15.55
C LYS A 300 -15.05 17.18 16.65
N ASN A 301 -13.77 16.83 16.73
CA ASN A 301 -12.81 17.43 17.65
C ASN A 301 -12.00 18.58 17.00
N GLY A 302 -12.42 19.07 15.83
CA GLY A 302 -11.85 20.27 15.20
C GLY A 302 -10.54 20.03 14.44
N TYR A 303 -10.23 18.79 14.09
CA TYR A 303 -9.08 18.43 13.26
C TYR A 303 -9.48 18.23 11.80
N SER A 304 -8.61 18.63 10.87
CA SER A 304 -8.84 18.38 9.44
C SER A 304 -8.28 17.01 9.05
N CYS A 305 -9.04 16.26 8.27
CA CYS A 305 -8.70 14.93 7.79
C CYS A 305 -8.68 14.86 6.27
N GLU A 306 -7.78 14.07 5.70
CA GLU A 306 -7.80 13.66 4.28
C GLU A 306 -7.62 12.14 4.18
N PRO A 307 -8.61 11.39 3.67
CA PRO A 307 -9.94 11.86 3.26
C PRO A 307 -10.82 12.32 4.43
N ALA A 308 -11.83 13.13 4.12
CA ALA A 308 -12.93 13.43 5.03
C ALA A 308 -13.83 12.20 5.23
N ALA A 309 -14.58 12.18 6.33
CA ALA A 309 -15.38 11.02 6.74
C ALA A 309 -16.51 10.65 5.77
N ASP A 310 -17.01 11.63 5.02
CA ASP A 310 -18.09 11.43 4.05
C ASP A 310 -17.60 10.81 2.73
N ILE A 311 -16.29 10.60 2.60
CA ILE A 311 -15.64 10.13 1.39
C ILE A 311 -15.02 8.76 1.63
N LEU A 312 -15.34 7.80 0.75
CA LEU A 312 -14.68 6.51 0.71
C LEU A 312 -13.16 6.64 0.49
N PRO A 313 -12.33 6.06 1.38
CA PRO A 313 -10.89 5.99 1.16
C PRO A 313 -10.55 5.08 -0.02
N ARG A 314 -9.51 5.44 -0.77
CA ARG A 314 -9.00 4.68 -1.93
C ARG A 314 -7.65 4.01 -1.63
N ASP A 315 -7.11 4.28 -0.46
CA ASP A 315 -5.99 3.59 0.17
C ASP A 315 -6.23 3.53 1.69
N LEU A 316 -5.31 2.96 2.45
CA LEU A 316 -5.44 2.82 3.90
C LEU A 316 -5.00 4.07 4.71
N VAL A 317 -4.46 5.10 4.06
CA VAL A 317 -3.73 6.17 4.76
C VAL A 317 -4.67 7.35 5.07
N LEU A 318 -5.03 7.49 6.34
CA LEU A 318 -5.73 8.67 6.84
C LEU A 318 -4.72 9.71 7.32
N LYS A 319 -4.78 10.91 6.74
CA LYS A 319 -3.98 12.06 7.18
C LYS A 319 -4.79 12.94 8.12
N ILE A 320 -4.19 13.34 9.24
CA ILE A 320 -4.85 14.18 10.25
C ILE A 320 -3.90 15.30 10.67
N ASN A 321 -4.28 16.57 10.51
CA ASN A 321 -3.47 17.70 10.98
C ASN A 321 -3.71 17.95 12.46
N LEU A 322 -2.75 17.58 13.30
CA LEU A 322 -2.87 17.70 14.75
C LEU A 322 -2.48 19.09 15.29
N LYS A 323 -1.95 19.96 14.43
CA LYS A 323 -1.64 21.38 14.66
C LYS A 323 -0.45 21.64 15.61
N THR A 324 -0.18 20.78 16.58
CA THR A 324 0.93 20.94 17.53
C THR A 324 1.76 19.66 17.68
N PRO A 325 3.06 19.77 18.00
CA PRO A 325 3.91 18.60 18.20
C PRO A 325 3.45 17.78 19.41
N GLU A 326 2.95 18.42 20.47
CA GLU A 326 2.49 17.72 21.68
C GLU A 326 1.32 16.81 21.39
N ARG A 327 0.39 17.25 20.53
CA ARG A 327 -0.75 16.43 20.08
C ARG A 327 -0.29 15.27 19.22
N LEU A 328 0.67 15.47 18.32
CA LEU A 328 1.28 14.38 17.55
C LEU A 328 1.92 13.32 18.47
N LEU A 329 2.70 13.76 19.45
CA LEU A 329 3.32 12.84 20.41
C LEU A 329 2.27 12.10 21.25
N ALA A 330 1.25 12.81 21.75
CA ALA A 330 0.17 12.21 22.53
C ALA A 330 -0.62 11.18 21.71
N PHE A 331 -0.93 11.51 20.46
CA PHE A 331 -1.65 10.64 19.55
C PHE A 331 -0.88 9.33 19.29
N CYS A 332 0.37 9.41 18.81
CA CYS A 332 1.17 8.21 18.52
C CYS A 332 1.43 7.36 19.78
N ARG A 333 1.73 7.98 20.93
CA ARG A 333 1.92 7.24 22.19
C ARG A 333 0.64 6.52 22.64
N ALA A 334 -0.52 7.15 22.46
CA ALA A 334 -1.80 6.53 22.78
C ALA A 334 -2.15 5.39 21.82
N ILE A 335 -1.87 5.52 20.52
CA ILE A 335 -2.01 4.42 19.56
C ILE A 335 -1.13 3.24 19.98
N GLN A 336 0.16 3.47 20.26
CA GLN A 336 1.07 2.42 20.71
C GLN A 336 0.58 1.75 22.01
N ALA A 337 0.15 2.53 23.01
CA ALA A 337 -0.37 2.00 24.27
C ALA A 337 -1.66 1.17 24.12
N ASN A 338 -2.35 1.30 22.99
CA ASN A 338 -3.54 0.52 22.64
C ASN A 338 -3.25 -0.52 21.54
N SER A 339 -1.99 -0.81 21.23
CA SER A 339 -1.59 -1.90 20.36
C SER A 339 -1.52 -3.25 21.10
N PRO A 340 -1.73 -4.39 20.43
CA PRO A 340 -1.65 -5.71 21.07
C PRO A 340 -0.21 -6.11 21.46
N ILE A 341 0.78 -5.70 20.68
CA ILE A 341 2.21 -6.00 20.90
C ILE A 341 2.92 -4.71 21.31
N ASP A 342 3.87 -4.81 22.23
CA ASP A 342 4.69 -3.69 22.70
C ASP A 342 3.89 -2.48 23.22
N ALA A 343 2.70 -2.71 23.77
CA ALA A 343 1.87 -1.66 24.35
C ALA A 343 2.56 -0.85 25.47
N HIS A 344 3.50 -1.48 26.17
CA HIS A 344 4.28 -0.89 27.24
C HIS A 344 5.48 -0.05 26.72
N VAL A 345 5.83 -0.17 25.44
CA VAL A 345 6.92 0.58 24.82
C VAL A 345 6.38 1.95 24.43
N ARG A 346 7.01 3.01 24.95
CA ARG A 346 6.62 4.38 24.63
C ARG A 346 7.44 4.88 23.44
N PRO A 347 6.81 5.26 22.32
CA PRO A 347 7.55 5.78 21.17
C PRO A 347 8.05 7.19 21.45
N GLU A 348 9.27 7.44 20.97
CA GLU A 348 9.94 8.73 21.03
C GLU A 348 10.38 9.15 19.61
N PRO A 349 10.41 10.46 19.31
CA PRO A 349 10.93 10.95 18.04
C PRO A 349 12.36 10.51 17.82
N TRP A 350 12.68 10.10 16.59
CA TRP A 350 14.03 9.71 16.22
C TRP A 350 14.37 10.15 14.79
N ALA A 351 15.65 10.32 14.52
CA ALA A 351 16.15 10.67 13.20
C ALA A 351 16.11 9.43 12.28
N MET A 352 15.00 9.28 11.55
CA MET A 352 14.79 8.16 10.64
C MET A 352 15.57 8.35 9.34
N PRO A 353 16.43 7.40 8.92
CA PRO A 353 17.14 7.49 7.66
C PRO A 353 16.19 7.73 6.49
N GLY A 354 16.42 8.82 5.75
CA GLY A 354 15.62 9.20 4.59
C GLY A 354 14.70 10.41 4.80
N TYR A 355 14.36 10.74 6.06
CA TYR A 355 13.53 11.89 6.44
C TYR A 355 14.40 13.07 6.87
N GLU A 356 13.95 14.30 6.58
CA GLU A 356 14.64 15.53 6.99
C GLU A 356 14.41 15.85 8.48
N ASP A 357 13.17 15.64 8.96
CA ASP A 357 12.76 15.91 10.33
C ASP A 357 12.65 14.60 11.15
N PRO A 358 12.81 14.66 12.49
CA PRO A 358 12.54 13.52 13.35
C PRO A 358 11.11 13.00 13.16
N VAL A 359 10.95 11.68 13.19
CA VAL A 359 9.66 11.00 13.04
C VAL A 359 9.33 10.27 14.34
N ILE A 360 8.07 10.32 14.75
CA ILE A 360 7.52 9.42 15.76
C ILE A 360 6.68 8.34 15.07
N MET A 361 6.74 7.11 15.57
CA MET A 361 6.02 5.97 15.01
C MET A 361 5.47 5.07 16.11
N ALA A 362 4.21 4.71 15.99
CA ALA A 362 3.51 3.66 16.74
C ALA A 362 3.29 2.47 15.81
N ALA A 363 3.81 1.30 16.18
CA ALA A 363 3.88 0.11 15.33
C ALA A 363 3.85 -1.20 16.15
N GLY A 364 2.98 -1.29 17.16
CA GLY A 364 2.78 -2.49 17.97
C GLY A 364 2.02 -3.60 17.24
N ALA A 365 2.65 -4.23 16.25
CA ALA A 365 2.07 -5.20 15.33
C ALA A 365 2.53 -6.64 15.62
N PHE A 366 1.72 -7.64 15.24
CA PHE A 366 2.12 -9.05 15.26
C PHE A 366 3.19 -9.36 14.22
N VAL A 367 3.08 -8.77 13.03
CA VAL A 367 4.11 -8.81 11.99
C VAL A 367 4.87 -7.49 12.00
N GLN A 368 6.18 -7.55 12.24
CA GLN A 368 7.01 -6.35 12.36
C GLN A 368 6.92 -5.48 11.09
N GLY A 369 6.50 -4.23 11.26
CA GLY A 369 6.35 -3.27 10.16
C GLY A 369 5.11 -3.50 9.28
N SER A 370 4.19 -4.40 9.65
CA SER A 370 2.92 -4.51 8.96
C SER A 370 2.12 -3.21 9.13
N SER A 371 1.63 -2.70 8.00
CA SER A 371 0.85 -1.47 7.93
C SER A 371 -0.61 -1.71 7.52
N LEU A 372 -1.01 -2.99 7.40
CA LEU A 372 -2.42 -3.37 7.50
C LEU A 372 -2.85 -3.56 8.97
N GLU A 373 -1.91 -3.81 9.88
CA GLU A 373 -2.13 -3.65 11.32
C GLU A 373 -2.17 -2.17 11.71
N LEU A 374 -2.87 -1.85 12.80
CA LEU A 374 -3.04 -0.47 13.24
C LEU A 374 -1.69 0.15 13.60
N SER A 375 -1.35 1.23 12.91
CA SER A 375 -0.12 1.99 13.12
C SER A 375 -0.35 3.47 12.89
N ALA A 376 0.51 4.30 13.47
CA ALA A 376 0.48 5.74 13.26
C ALA A 376 1.87 6.33 13.29
N ASP A 377 2.21 7.14 12.30
CA ASP A 377 3.49 7.83 12.22
C ASP A 377 3.34 9.28 11.76
N GLY A 378 4.33 10.12 12.03
CA GLY A 378 4.31 11.50 11.57
C GLY A 378 5.61 12.25 11.83
N PRO A 379 6.04 13.12 10.91
CA PRO A 379 7.21 13.97 11.11
C PRO A 379 6.91 15.09 12.11
N LEU A 380 7.91 15.48 12.91
CA LEU A 380 7.84 16.58 13.86
C LEU A 380 7.98 17.95 13.15
N ARG A 381 7.14 18.20 12.13
CA ARG A 381 7.09 19.44 11.36
C ARG A 381 5.66 19.91 11.19
N SER A 382 5.45 21.23 11.17
CA SER A 382 4.13 21.84 10.93
C SER A 382 3.53 21.34 9.60
N PRO A 383 2.22 20.99 9.54
CA PRO A 383 1.18 21.17 10.56
C PRO A 383 1.02 19.99 11.53
N TYR A 384 2.08 19.21 11.73
CA TYR A 384 2.13 18.01 12.58
C TYR A 384 1.10 16.98 12.14
N THR A 385 1.11 16.69 10.83
CA THR A 385 0.26 15.68 10.22
C THR A 385 0.66 14.30 10.74
N VAL A 386 -0.29 13.59 11.33
CA VAL A 386 -0.16 12.15 11.60
C VAL A 386 -0.81 11.36 10.46
N TYR A 387 -0.20 10.25 10.12
CA TYR A 387 -0.67 9.25 9.18
C TYR A 387 -1.12 8.06 10.01
N LEU A 388 -2.43 7.80 9.99
CA LEU A 388 -3.04 6.66 10.67
C LEU A 388 -3.42 5.65 9.58
N GLN A 389 -3.01 4.39 9.75
CA GLN A 389 -3.32 3.34 8.79
C GLN A 389 -3.57 2.00 9.46
N GLY A 390 -4.26 1.13 8.73
CA GLY A 390 -4.50 -0.25 9.13
C GLY A 390 -5.52 -0.41 10.25
N GLY A 391 -5.65 -1.66 10.70
CA GLY A 391 -6.61 -2.10 11.70
C GLY A 391 -7.18 -3.46 11.32
N LEU A 392 -6.67 -4.52 11.95
CA LEU A 392 -7.13 -5.89 11.66
C LEU A 392 -8.62 -6.09 11.98
N THR A 393 -9.14 -5.32 12.93
CA THR A 393 -10.55 -5.30 13.29
C THR A 393 -11.00 -3.86 13.48
N TYR A 394 -12.21 -3.53 13.02
CA TYR A 394 -12.81 -2.22 13.23
C TYR A 394 -12.94 -1.88 14.73
N ALA A 395 -13.17 -2.90 15.56
CA ALA A 395 -13.25 -2.74 17.02
C ALA A 395 -11.94 -2.20 17.62
N HIS A 396 -10.78 -2.71 17.19
CA HIS A 396 -9.48 -2.25 17.67
C HIS A 396 -9.22 -0.79 17.29
N VAL A 397 -9.54 -0.41 16.05
CA VAL A 397 -9.37 0.99 15.60
C VAL A 397 -10.21 1.94 16.44
N LYS A 398 -11.50 1.63 16.69
CA LYS A 398 -12.36 2.46 17.54
C LYS A 398 -11.80 2.66 18.94
N LEU A 399 -11.30 1.59 19.55
CA LEU A 399 -10.68 1.63 20.88
C LEU A 399 -9.46 2.57 20.90
N ALA A 400 -8.52 2.33 20.00
CA ALA A 400 -7.24 3.04 19.97
C ALA A 400 -7.39 4.51 19.58
N VAL A 401 -8.19 4.83 18.56
CA VAL A 401 -8.37 6.22 18.11
C VAL A 401 -9.14 7.03 19.15
N THR A 402 -10.13 6.45 19.82
CA THR A 402 -10.81 7.13 20.93
C THR A 402 -9.85 7.45 22.07
N ALA A 403 -8.99 6.49 22.44
CA ALA A 403 -7.96 6.73 23.44
C ALA A 403 -6.96 7.82 23.02
N ALA A 404 -6.61 7.88 21.73
CA ALA A 404 -5.73 8.93 21.19
C ALA A 404 -6.36 10.32 21.25
N VAL A 405 -7.66 10.45 20.95
CA VAL A 405 -8.40 11.71 21.11
C VAL A 405 -8.45 12.13 22.58
N ASP A 406 -8.81 11.22 23.49
CA ASP A 406 -8.82 11.49 24.94
C ASP A 406 -7.44 11.95 25.44
N ALA A 407 -6.36 11.33 24.96
CA ALA A 407 -4.99 11.66 25.34
C ALA A 407 -4.57 13.07 24.88
N MET A 408 -4.99 13.48 23.68
CA MET A 408 -4.71 14.83 23.16
C MET A 408 -5.47 15.93 23.94
N SER A 409 -6.63 15.61 24.51
CA SER A 409 -7.46 16.54 25.26
C SER A 409 -7.12 16.63 26.76
N SER A 410 -6.47 15.61 27.34
CA SER A 410 -6.24 15.50 28.79
C SER A 410 -4.97 16.19 29.29
N GLY A 411 -4.03 16.51 28.42
CA GLY A 411 -2.98 17.47 28.74
C GLY A 411 -3.52 18.88 28.50
N ASN A 412 -3.10 19.89 29.28
CA ASN A 412 -3.35 21.32 29.03
C ASN A 412 -2.74 21.77 27.67
N LEU A 413 -3.22 21.21 26.57
CA LEU A 413 -2.78 21.38 25.19
C LEU A 413 -3.82 22.16 24.39
N THR A 414 -4.70 22.91 25.07
CA THR A 414 -5.69 23.81 24.46
C THR A 414 -5.04 24.99 23.80
#